data_AF-A0ABD2R4V9-F1
#
_entry.id   AF-A0ABD2R4V9-F1
#
_cell.length_a   1.000
_cell.length_b   1.000
_cell.length_c   1.000
_cell.angle_alpha   90.00
_cell.angle_beta   90.00
_cell.angle_gamma   90.00
#
_symmetry.space_group_name_H-M   'P 1'
#
loop_
_entity.id
_entity.type
_entity.pdbx_description
1 polymer ?
#
loop_
_entity_poly.entity_id
_entity_poly.type
_entity_poly.pdbx_seq_one_letter_code
_entity_poly.pdbx_strand_id
1 'polypeptide(L)'
;MDILRLDFKSGLEALLKANPIRAIFLGVRIGDPTAVGQEQFSPSSPGWPPFMRVNPILDWSYRDVWAFLLVCKVRYCSLYDQGYTSIGSIHDTVPNALLCIRNDNNSEQKFRPAYLLADGRLERSGRVKRFSAPVCGKLSSVCNGLKIEDLNSNNMLTTSIIAVGDEILFGTVEDKLGSVLCRKLHSIGWATSLLAVTRNDIDSVAEEVERRKSTNDMVFIYGGVGPLHSDVTVAGVAKAFGVRMAPDEEFEEHLRHLIGEKCTGDKNEMAQLPEGITELLHHEQLPVPLIKCRNVIILTATNVAELDLQWHCLIDSLKSNGDLVLMAPFVSKCLTTTLSDVEVAQPLSKLCLQFPDIYIGGYRGSRKGPLMIRFEGKDLSRIEAASQSLCQNFQPGAFSETE
;
A
#
# COMPACT_ATOMS: atom_id res chain seq x y z
N MET A 1 -7.56 16.25 42.57
CA MET A 1 -7.35 15.67 41.22
C MET A 1 -6.56 14.41 41.44
N ASP A 2 -7.25 13.32 41.77
CA ASP A 2 -6.61 12.02 41.93
C ASP A 2 -6.05 11.61 40.58
N ILE A 3 -4.72 11.52 40.50
CA ILE A 3 -4.04 10.95 39.35
C ILE A 3 -4.62 9.54 39.19
N LEU A 4 -5.25 9.26 38.05
CA LEU A 4 -5.73 7.94 37.69
C LEU A 4 -4.53 6.97 37.71
N ARG A 5 -4.35 6.24 38.81
CA ARG A 5 -3.21 5.35 39.04
C ARG A 5 -3.32 4.00 38.33
N LEU A 6 -4.46 3.74 37.70
CA LEU A 6 -4.75 2.46 37.03
C LEU A 6 -4.68 2.66 35.52
N ASP A 7 -4.22 1.64 34.81
CA ASP A 7 -4.38 1.58 33.36
C ASP A 7 -5.88 1.55 32.98
N PHE A 8 -6.20 1.95 31.76
CA PHE A 8 -7.58 2.15 31.33
C PHE A 8 -8.45 0.89 31.48
N LYS A 9 -7.87 -0.30 31.22
CA LYS A 9 -8.60 -1.56 31.37
C LYS A 9 -8.90 -1.84 32.83
N SER A 10 -7.91 -1.76 33.72
CA SER A 10 -8.11 -1.96 35.16
C SER A 10 -9.09 -0.94 35.75
N GLY A 11 -9.02 0.32 35.30
CA GLY A 11 -9.97 1.36 35.70
C GLY A 11 -11.40 1.05 35.26
N LEU A 12 -11.58 0.57 34.03
CA LEU A 12 -12.89 0.15 33.52
C LEU A 12 -13.43 -1.07 34.27
N GLU A 13 -12.58 -2.05 34.60
CA GLU A 13 -12.96 -3.19 35.46
C GLU A 13 -13.48 -2.74 36.82
N ALA A 14 -12.77 -1.81 37.46
CA ALA A 14 -13.18 -1.26 38.76
C ALA A 14 -14.53 -0.53 38.66
N LEU A 15 -14.75 0.25 37.60
CA LEU A 15 -15.99 0.97 37.35
C LEU A 15 -17.19 0.02 37.18
N LEU A 16 -17.03 -1.04 36.39
CA LEU A 16 -18.07 -2.04 36.15
C LEU A 16 -18.35 -2.93 37.37
N LYS A 17 -17.36 -3.13 38.24
CA LYS A 17 -17.58 -3.83 39.53
C LYS A 17 -18.32 -2.94 40.54
N ALA A 18 -18.01 -1.65 40.56
CA ALA A 18 -18.60 -0.70 41.51
C ALA A 18 -20.04 -0.31 41.14
N ASN A 19 -20.43 -0.41 39.86
CA ASN A 19 -21.72 0.03 39.36
C ASN A 19 -22.38 -1.05 38.49
N PRO A 20 -23.72 -1.20 38.51
CA PRO A 20 -24.44 -2.20 37.73
C PRO A 20 -24.58 -1.80 36.24
N ILE A 21 -23.48 -1.42 35.59
CA ILE A 21 -23.45 -0.98 34.20
C ILE A 21 -23.54 -2.21 33.28
N ARG A 22 -24.57 -2.26 32.43
CA ARG A 22 -24.76 -3.32 31.43
C ARG A 22 -24.39 -2.90 30.00
N ALA A 23 -24.52 -1.61 29.72
CA ALA A 23 -24.31 -1.03 28.41
C ALA A 23 -23.58 0.30 28.50
N ILE A 24 -22.72 0.57 27.54
CA ILE A 24 -21.98 1.82 27.40
C ILE A 24 -22.25 2.38 26.00
N PHE A 25 -22.72 3.62 25.95
CA PHE A 25 -22.88 4.34 24.70
C PHE A 25 -21.53 4.84 24.22
N LEU A 26 -21.20 4.54 22.96
CA LEU A 26 -19.99 5.02 22.31
C LEU A 26 -20.37 5.96 21.16
N GLY A 27 -19.63 7.07 21.08
CA GLY A 27 -19.71 8.02 19.98
C GLY A 27 -18.75 7.66 18.86
N VAL A 28 -18.88 6.44 18.31
CA VAL A 28 -18.06 5.97 17.18
C VAL A 28 -18.90 5.88 15.92
N ARG A 29 -18.30 6.23 14.78
CA ARG A 29 -18.85 6.02 13.43
C ARG A 29 -18.12 4.88 12.73
N ILE A 30 -18.75 4.30 11.72
CA ILE A 30 -18.19 3.16 10.96
C ILE A 30 -16.83 3.46 10.31
N GLY A 31 -16.57 4.73 9.98
CA GLY A 31 -15.28 5.19 9.43
C GLY A 31 -14.18 5.41 10.47
N ASP A 32 -14.47 5.26 11.77
CA ASP A 32 -13.47 5.41 12.82
C ASP A 32 -12.58 4.15 12.93
N PRO A 33 -11.25 4.29 13.17
CA PRO A 33 -10.33 3.16 13.23
C PRO A 33 -10.71 2.07 14.24
N THR A 34 -11.43 2.44 15.30
CA THR A 34 -11.84 1.54 16.38
C THR A 34 -13.20 0.89 16.13
N ALA A 35 -13.93 1.27 15.08
CA ALA A 35 -15.28 0.80 14.77
C ALA A 35 -15.31 -0.43 13.83
N VAL A 36 -14.15 -0.87 13.33
CA VAL A 36 -14.03 -2.02 12.42
C VAL A 36 -14.67 -3.27 13.04
N GLY A 37 -15.62 -3.87 12.33
CA GLY A 37 -16.36 -5.07 12.78
C GLY A 37 -17.36 -4.83 13.92
N GLN A 38 -17.64 -3.56 14.28
CA GLN A 38 -18.69 -3.27 15.25
C GLN A 38 -20.05 -3.13 14.57
N GLU A 39 -21.07 -3.67 15.23
CA GLU A 39 -22.48 -3.41 14.91
C GLU A 39 -23.07 -2.33 15.85
N GLN A 40 -24.32 -1.94 15.61
CA GLN A 40 -25.04 -0.98 16.45
C GLN A 40 -25.09 -1.41 17.93
N PHE A 41 -25.11 -2.73 18.17
CA PHE A 41 -24.92 -3.35 19.46
C PHE A 41 -23.81 -4.41 19.34
N SER A 42 -22.74 -4.30 20.13
CA SER A 42 -21.68 -5.31 20.09
C SER A 42 -21.07 -5.56 21.46
N PRO A 43 -20.74 -6.81 21.83
CA PRO A 43 -20.09 -7.10 23.10
C PRO A 43 -18.67 -6.52 23.14
N SER A 44 -18.21 -6.14 24.33
CA SER A 44 -16.81 -5.78 24.57
C SER A 44 -15.82 -6.80 23.99
N SER A 45 -14.65 -6.35 23.54
CA SER A 45 -13.67 -7.20 22.86
C SER A 45 -13.12 -8.32 23.77
N PRO A 46 -12.67 -9.46 23.22
CA PRO A 46 -12.05 -10.51 24.02
C PRO A 46 -10.91 -9.97 24.89
N GLY A 47 -10.87 -10.42 26.15
CA GLY A 47 -9.88 -9.94 27.12
C GLY A 47 -10.17 -8.55 27.70
N TRP A 48 -11.27 -7.89 27.33
CA TRP A 48 -11.79 -6.70 28.00
C TRP A 48 -12.92 -7.04 28.98
N PRO A 49 -13.23 -6.14 29.93
CA PRO A 49 -14.31 -6.34 30.89
C PRO A 49 -15.65 -6.44 30.16
N PRO A 50 -16.57 -7.34 30.57
CA PRO A 50 -17.79 -7.60 29.83
C PRO A 50 -18.79 -6.44 29.95
N PHE A 51 -19.14 -5.83 28.83
CA PHE A 51 -20.28 -4.90 28.70
C PHE A 51 -20.79 -4.85 27.26
N MET A 52 -22.01 -4.36 27.05
CA MET A 52 -22.56 -4.11 25.71
C MET A 52 -22.14 -2.72 25.21
N ARG A 53 -21.48 -2.64 24.06
CA ARG A 53 -21.31 -1.38 23.32
C ARG A 53 -22.61 -1.05 22.61
N VAL A 54 -23.06 0.19 22.74
CA VAL A 54 -24.19 0.74 21.99
C VAL A 54 -23.65 1.89 21.15
N ASN A 55 -23.83 1.83 19.83
CA ASN A 55 -23.25 2.77 18.87
C ASN A 55 -24.37 3.52 18.10
N PRO A 56 -25.02 4.54 18.70
CA PRO A 56 -26.21 5.17 18.11
C PRO A 56 -25.95 5.90 16.80
N ILE A 57 -24.71 6.36 16.61
CA ILE A 57 -24.30 7.17 15.45
C ILE A 57 -23.42 6.38 14.48
N LEU A 58 -23.42 5.03 14.58
CA LEU A 58 -22.50 4.20 13.81
C LEU A 58 -22.57 4.48 12.30
N ASP A 59 -23.78 4.59 11.77
CA ASP A 59 -24.05 4.81 10.35
C ASP A 59 -24.14 6.29 9.96
N TRP A 60 -23.81 7.22 10.87
CA TRP A 60 -23.84 8.65 10.56
C TRP A 60 -22.69 9.00 9.63
N SER A 61 -22.98 9.72 8.56
CA SER A 61 -21.97 10.32 7.70
C SER A 61 -21.35 11.55 8.35
N TYR A 62 -20.23 12.04 7.79
CA TYR A 62 -19.66 13.34 8.14
C TYR A 62 -20.68 14.47 8.08
N ARG A 63 -21.56 14.43 7.07
CA ARG A 63 -22.63 15.42 6.88
C ARG A 63 -23.69 15.32 7.98
N ASP A 64 -24.06 14.11 8.39
CA ASP A 64 -25.07 13.91 9.44
C ASP A 64 -24.58 14.43 10.79
N VAL A 65 -23.30 14.19 11.12
CA VAL A 65 -22.66 14.77 12.32
C VAL A 65 -22.74 16.28 12.29
N TRP A 66 -22.30 16.93 11.20
CA TRP A 66 -22.32 18.38 11.11
C TRP A 66 -23.73 18.96 11.07
N ALA A 67 -24.67 18.31 10.38
CA ALA A 67 -26.07 18.71 10.38
C ALA A 67 -26.63 18.69 11.81
N PHE A 68 -26.39 17.62 12.57
CA PHE A 68 -26.80 17.54 13.96
C PHE A 68 -26.15 18.61 14.83
N LEU A 69 -24.82 18.78 14.76
CA LEU A 69 -24.10 19.77 15.57
C LEU A 69 -24.61 21.19 15.31
N LEU A 70 -24.83 21.56 14.04
CA LEU A 70 -25.29 22.90 13.66
C LEU A 70 -26.76 23.13 13.99
N VAL A 71 -27.64 22.19 13.66
CA VAL A 71 -29.09 22.29 13.90
C VAL A 71 -29.38 22.31 15.40
N CYS A 72 -28.74 21.44 16.17
CA CYS A 72 -28.92 21.36 17.62
C CYS A 72 -28.05 22.36 18.40
N LYS A 73 -27.24 23.18 17.71
CA LYS A 73 -26.33 24.18 18.32
C LYS A 73 -25.42 23.59 19.40
N VAL A 74 -24.93 22.38 19.16
CA VAL A 74 -24.01 21.69 20.07
C VAL A 74 -22.66 22.41 20.01
N ARG A 75 -22.04 22.66 21.16
CA ARG A 75 -20.70 23.26 21.21
C ARG A 75 -19.67 22.27 20.66
N TYR A 76 -18.82 22.71 19.75
CA TYR A 76 -17.70 21.94 19.19
C TYR A 76 -16.39 22.72 19.27
N CYS A 77 -15.26 22.05 19.00
CA CYS A 77 -13.93 22.65 19.07
C CYS A 77 -13.75 23.75 18.02
N SER A 78 -13.27 24.94 18.40
CA SER A 78 -13.09 26.08 17.49
C SER A 78 -12.04 25.86 16.40
N LEU A 79 -11.20 24.83 16.50
CA LEU A 79 -10.30 24.43 15.42
C LEU A 79 -11.08 23.96 14.18
N TYR A 80 -12.28 23.43 14.34
CA TYR A 80 -13.11 23.04 13.19
C TYR A 80 -13.50 24.24 12.33
N ASP A 81 -13.61 25.45 12.90
CA ASP A 81 -13.84 26.68 12.13
C ASP A 81 -12.61 27.12 11.33
N GLN A 82 -11.43 26.59 11.67
CA GLN A 82 -10.13 26.93 11.09
C GLN A 82 -9.66 25.87 10.08
N GLY A 83 -10.57 25.06 9.54
CA GLY A 83 -10.29 24.07 8.50
C GLY A 83 -9.75 22.73 8.98
N TYR A 84 -9.61 22.50 10.29
CA TYR A 84 -9.30 21.17 10.81
C TYR A 84 -10.54 20.29 10.70
N THR A 85 -10.46 19.16 10.00
CA THR A 85 -11.61 18.25 9.80
C THR A 85 -11.54 16.98 10.66
N SER A 86 -10.38 16.70 11.24
CA SER A 86 -10.15 15.60 12.21
C SER A 86 -9.00 15.99 13.14
N ILE A 87 -9.17 15.80 14.46
CA ILE A 87 -8.23 16.29 15.49
C ILE A 87 -7.69 15.13 16.33
N GLY A 88 -6.38 15.05 16.49
CA GLY A 88 -5.75 14.15 17.46
C GLY A 88 -4.53 14.79 18.09
N SER A 89 -3.31 14.33 17.77
CA SER A 89 -2.13 14.88 18.43
C SER A 89 -1.66 16.18 17.76
N ILE A 90 -0.95 17.01 18.52
CA ILE A 90 -0.30 18.23 18.00
C ILE A 90 0.76 17.95 16.92
N HIS A 91 1.14 16.68 16.72
CA HIS A 91 2.15 16.25 15.76
C HIS A 91 1.57 15.68 14.47
N ASP A 92 0.30 15.27 14.50
CA ASP A 92 -0.36 14.60 13.37
C ASP A 92 -1.55 15.36 12.78
N THR A 93 -1.86 16.54 13.31
CA THR A 93 -3.08 17.27 12.99
C THR A 93 -2.76 18.59 12.28
N VAL A 94 -3.18 18.72 11.02
CA VAL A 94 -3.09 19.95 10.21
C VAL A 94 -4.45 20.32 9.59
N PRO A 95 -4.67 21.58 9.17
CA PRO A 95 -5.88 21.97 8.44
C PRO A 95 -6.03 21.19 7.13
N ASN A 96 -7.27 20.90 6.74
CA ASN A 96 -7.58 20.21 5.50
C ASN A 96 -7.34 21.14 4.30
N ALA A 97 -6.43 20.75 3.40
CA ALA A 97 -6.04 21.57 2.24
C ALA A 97 -7.21 21.91 1.31
N LEU A 98 -8.24 21.07 1.26
CA LEU A 98 -9.44 21.31 0.43
C LEU A 98 -10.31 22.47 0.93
N LEU A 99 -10.09 22.90 2.17
CA LEU A 99 -10.77 24.05 2.76
C LEU A 99 -9.95 25.34 2.62
N CYS A 100 -8.77 25.31 1.98
CA CYS A 100 -7.91 26.48 1.81
C CYS A 100 -8.53 27.49 0.85
N ILE A 101 -8.56 28.76 1.27
CA ILE A 101 -8.99 29.92 0.48
C ILE A 101 -7.75 30.49 -0.19
N ARG A 102 -7.59 30.27 -1.50
CA ARG A 102 -6.51 30.87 -2.28
C ARG A 102 -6.83 32.35 -2.53
N ASN A 103 -6.04 33.25 -1.92
CA ASN A 103 -5.99 34.66 -2.28
C ASN A 103 -4.64 34.94 -2.94
N ASP A 104 -4.66 35.49 -4.15
CA ASP A 104 -3.45 35.71 -4.98
C ASP A 104 -2.46 36.74 -4.41
N ASN A 105 -2.69 37.33 -3.22
CA ASN A 105 -1.89 38.45 -2.72
C ASN A 105 -1.62 38.45 -1.19
N ASN A 106 -1.56 37.31 -0.50
CA ASN A 106 -1.00 37.30 0.86
C ASN A 106 -0.47 35.92 1.29
N SER A 107 0.61 35.91 2.06
CA SER A 107 1.32 34.73 2.59
C SER A 107 0.58 33.98 3.71
N GLU A 108 -0.63 34.40 4.09
CA GLU A 108 -1.46 33.74 5.11
C GLU A 108 -2.56 32.88 4.47
N GLN A 109 -2.46 31.57 4.66
CA GLN A 109 -3.50 30.62 4.25
C GLN A 109 -4.71 30.73 5.20
N LYS A 110 -5.85 31.20 4.67
CA LYS A 110 -7.13 31.15 5.38
C LYS A 110 -7.88 29.89 5.00
N PHE A 111 -8.59 29.29 5.96
CA PHE A 111 -9.37 28.08 5.73
C PHE A 111 -10.85 28.30 5.99
N ARG A 112 -11.68 27.56 5.25
CA ARG A 112 -13.12 27.44 5.46
C ARG A 112 -13.39 26.49 6.64
N PRO A 113 -14.52 26.67 7.36
CA PRO A 113 -14.94 25.73 8.40
C PRO A 113 -15.11 24.29 7.90
N ALA A 114 -14.89 23.33 8.79
CA ALA A 114 -14.91 21.90 8.53
C ALA A 114 -16.22 21.42 7.90
N TYR A 115 -17.37 21.93 8.36
CA TYR A 115 -18.69 21.58 7.81
C TYR A 115 -18.89 21.98 6.35
N LEU A 116 -17.97 22.75 5.74
CA LEU A 116 -18.00 23.09 4.30
C LEU A 116 -17.18 22.12 3.44
N LEU A 117 -16.61 21.06 4.02
CA LEU A 117 -15.94 20.01 3.27
C LEU A 117 -16.97 19.27 2.41
N ALA A 118 -16.78 19.30 1.08
CA ALA A 118 -17.73 18.73 0.13
C ALA A 118 -17.77 17.20 0.16
N ASP A 119 -16.59 16.56 0.25
CA ASP A 119 -16.47 15.10 0.33
C ASP A 119 -16.06 14.69 1.75
N GLY A 120 -17.02 14.15 2.50
CA GLY A 120 -16.81 13.68 3.88
C GLY A 120 -15.80 12.53 3.99
N ARG A 121 -15.53 11.78 2.91
CA ARG A 121 -14.52 10.70 2.90
C ARG A 121 -13.10 11.25 3.12
N LEU A 122 -12.89 12.54 2.89
CA LEU A 122 -11.62 13.24 3.04
C LEU A 122 -11.50 13.94 4.41
N GLU A 123 -12.37 13.62 5.38
CA GLU A 123 -12.34 14.22 6.73
C GLU A 123 -10.99 14.01 7.45
N ARG A 124 -10.28 12.90 7.16
CA ARG A 124 -9.00 12.57 7.79
C ARG A 124 -7.78 13.02 6.99
N SER A 125 -7.94 13.72 5.86
CA SER A 125 -6.81 14.18 5.05
C SER A 125 -5.87 15.15 5.78
N GLY A 126 -6.32 15.77 6.88
CA GLY A 126 -5.49 16.56 7.79
C GLY A 126 -4.64 15.73 8.78
N ARG A 127 -4.70 14.38 8.73
CA ARG A 127 -3.97 13.47 9.62
C ARG A 127 -2.61 13.05 9.05
N VAL A 128 -1.72 14.02 8.87
CA VAL A 128 -0.35 13.76 8.39
C VAL A 128 0.57 13.58 9.58
N LYS A 129 1.14 12.37 9.75
CA LYS A 129 2.27 12.18 10.68
C LYS A 129 3.37 13.15 10.25
N ARG A 130 3.73 14.13 11.10
CA ARG A 130 5.03 14.80 10.98
C ARG A 130 6.10 13.73 11.20
N PHE A 131 6.62 13.17 10.12
CA PHE A 131 7.98 12.65 10.18
C PHE A 131 8.83 13.86 10.61
N SER A 132 9.33 13.84 11.84
CA SER A 132 10.54 14.60 12.16
C SER A 132 11.49 14.30 11.02
N ALA A 133 11.80 15.31 10.21
CA ALA A 133 12.78 15.18 9.16
C ALA A 133 13.97 14.44 9.77
N PRO A 134 14.47 13.34 9.18
CA PRO A 134 15.74 12.83 9.62
C PRO A 134 16.68 14.02 9.52
N VAL A 135 17.34 14.34 10.64
CA VAL A 135 18.42 15.31 10.65
C VAL A 135 19.32 14.92 9.50
N CYS A 136 19.24 15.68 8.41
CA CYS A 136 20.09 15.52 7.25
C CYS A 136 21.45 16.05 7.69
N GLY A 137 22.15 15.25 8.49
CA GLY A 137 23.58 15.17 8.35
C GLY A 137 23.80 14.77 6.91
N LYS A 138 24.35 15.69 6.12
CA LYS A 138 24.91 15.41 4.81
C LYS A 138 25.96 14.30 4.98
N LEU A 139 25.52 13.04 4.93
CA LEU A 139 26.33 11.98 4.39
C LEU A 139 25.84 11.80 2.96
N SER A 140 26.66 12.25 2.02
CA SER A 140 26.56 11.85 0.63
C SER A 140 26.76 10.33 0.58
N SER A 141 25.67 9.57 0.69
CA SER A 141 25.71 8.14 0.36
C SER A 141 25.88 8.02 -1.14
N VAL A 142 26.96 7.37 -1.56
CA VAL A 142 27.13 6.91 -2.94
C VAL A 142 26.08 5.82 -3.16
N CYS A 143 24.92 6.18 -3.73
CA CYS A 143 23.93 5.21 -4.20
C CYS A 143 24.33 4.74 -5.60
N ASN A 144 24.24 3.44 -5.86
CA ASN A 144 24.55 2.79 -7.14
C ASN A 144 23.41 2.99 -8.18
N GLY A 145 23.10 4.24 -8.51
CA GLY A 145 22.14 4.58 -9.58
C GLY A 145 20.70 4.88 -9.12
N LEU A 146 19.99 5.58 -10.01
CA LEU A 146 18.65 6.19 -9.93
C LEU A 146 18.32 6.85 -8.59
N LYS A 147 18.78 8.10 -8.43
CA LYS A 147 18.30 8.96 -7.35
C LYS A 147 16.80 9.19 -7.51
N ILE A 148 16.04 8.75 -6.50
CA ILE A 148 14.58 8.95 -6.42
C ILE A 148 14.21 10.45 -6.46
N GLU A 149 15.15 11.34 -6.13
CA GLU A 149 14.92 12.79 -6.04
C GLU A 149 15.03 13.55 -7.38
N ASP A 150 15.57 12.95 -8.46
CA ASP A 150 15.68 13.60 -9.78
C ASP A 150 14.58 13.16 -10.79
N LEU A 151 13.51 12.47 -10.32
CA LEU A 151 12.45 11.87 -11.16
C LEU A 151 11.40 12.81 -11.76
N ASN A 152 11.58 14.14 -11.65
CA ASN A 152 10.60 15.12 -12.16
C ASN A 152 10.74 15.44 -13.66
N SER A 153 11.47 14.61 -14.43
CA SER A 153 11.48 14.67 -15.88
C SER A 153 11.09 13.31 -16.47
N ASN A 154 9.79 13.16 -16.76
CA ASN A 154 9.12 12.19 -17.63
C ASN A 154 9.85 10.84 -17.91
N ASN A 155 9.27 9.73 -17.40
CA ASN A 155 9.32 8.33 -17.92
C ASN A 155 9.83 7.20 -17.00
N MET A 156 9.44 7.13 -15.72
CA MET A 156 9.55 5.84 -15.02
C MET A 156 8.38 5.59 -14.06
N LEU A 157 7.54 4.63 -14.41
CA LEU A 157 6.44 4.17 -13.56
C LEU A 157 6.97 3.20 -12.52
N THR A 158 6.53 3.39 -11.28
CA THR A 158 6.97 2.64 -10.12
C THR A 158 5.86 1.75 -9.60
N THR A 159 6.25 0.57 -9.13
CA THR A 159 5.36 -0.40 -8.54
C THR A 159 5.87 -0.88 -7.19
N SER A 160 4.95 -1.28 -6.33
CA SER A 160 5.24 -2.05 -5.12
C SER A 160 4.49 -3.37 -5.16
N ILE A 161 5.08 -4.41 -4.60
CA ILE A 161 4.49 -5.74 -4.50
C ILE A 161 4.35 -6.11 -3.03
N ILE A 162 3.18 -6.61 -2.65
CA ILE A 162 2.86 -7.04 -1.29
C ILE A 162 2.43 -8.52 -1.36
N ALA A 163 3.15 -9.38 -0.66
CA ALA A 163 2.76 -10.76 -0.42
C ALA A 163 2.09 -10.85 0.95
N VAL A 164 0.93 -11.51 1.04
CA VAL A 164 0.20 -11.73 2.30
C VAL A 164 0.24 -13.21 2.61
N GLY A 165 0.90 -13.59 3.71
CA GLY A 165 1.05 -14.99 4.08
C GLY A 165 1.96 -15.18 5.30
N ASP A 166 1.40 -15.63 6.41
CA ASP A 166 2.16 -15.99 7.61
C ASP A 166 3.13 -17.15 7.34
N GLU A 167 2.74 -18.10 6.48
CA GLU A 167 3.55 -19.26 6.09
C GLU A 167 4.85 -18.88 5.38
N ILE A 168 4.86 -17.73 4.68
CA ILE A 168 6.04 -17.14 4.06
C ILE A 168 6.93 -16.54 5.16
N LEU A 169 6.35 -15.79 6.10
CA LEU A 169 7.07 -15.19 7.23
C LEU A 169 7.64 -16.24 8.20
N PHE A 170 6.96 -17.37 8.36
CA PHE A 170 7.43 -18.51 9.13
C PHE A 170 8.52 -19.31 8.41
N GLY A 171 8.76 -19.05 7.12
CA GLY A 171 9.71 -19.79 6.30
C GLY A 171 9.27 -21.23 5.99
N THR A 172 7.99 -21.54 6.20
CA THR A 172 7.43 -22.87 5.88
C THR A 172 7.14 -23.04 4.40
N VAL A 173 6.88 -21.93 3.71
CA VAL A 173 6.65 -21.88 2.26
C VAL A 173 7.56 -20.80 1.67
N GLU A 174 8.21 -21.12 0.55
CA GLU A 174 9.01 -20.16 -0.20
C GLU A 174 8.13 -19.35 -1.15
N ASP A 175 8.28 -18.01 -1.14
CA ASP A 175 7.59 -17.13 -2.08
C ASP A 175 8.18 -17.27 -3.49
N LYS A 176 7.42 -17.93 -4.36
CA LYS A 176 7.77 -18.12 -5.78
C LYS A 176 7.16 -17.06 -6.70
N LEU A 177 6.15 -16.31 -6.24
CA LEU A 177 5.39 -15.38 -7.06
C LEU A 177 6.07 -14.02 -7.15
N GLY A 178 6.60 -13.51 -6.04
CA GLY A 178 7.17 -12.18 -5.97
C GLY A 178 8.28 -11.95 -7.00
N SER A 179 9.23 -12.90 -7.10
CA SER A 179 10.33 -12.78 -8.07
C SER A 179 9.86 -12.85 -9.52
N VAL A 180 8.84 -13.66 -9.82
CA VAL A 180 8.25 -13.78 -11.16
C VAL A 180 7.54 -12.49 -11.54
N LEU A 181 6.76 -11.92 -10.61
CA LEU A 181 6.03 -10.68 -10.81
C LEU A 181 6.99 -9.50 -11.01
N CYS A 182 8.09 -9.41 -10.25
CA CYS A 182 9.15 -8.44 -10.49
C CYS A 182 9.69 -8.50 -11.93
N ARG A 183 10.00 -9.71 -12.42
CA ARG A 183 10.49 -9.90 -13.81
C ARG A 183 9.46 -9.46 -14.85
N LYS A 184 8.19 -9.79 -14.61
CA LYS A 184 7.08 -9.41 -15.49
C LYS A 184 6.88 -7.89 -15.56
N LEU A 185 6.85 -7.21 -14.41
CA LEU A 185 6.77 -5.75 -14.32
C LEU A 185 7.96 -5.08 -15.01
N HIS A 186 9.16 -5.62 -14.79
CA HIS A 186 10.37 -5.15 -15.43
C HIS A 186 10.31 -5.27 -16.97
N SER A 187 9.72 -6.36 -17.49
CA SER A 187 9.56 -6.58 -18.93
C SER A 187 8.58 -5.60 -19.60
N ILE A 188 7.68 -4.97 -18.86
CA ILE A 188 6.79 -3.90 -19.37
C ILE A 188 7.30 -2.50 -19.03
N GLY A 189 8.52 -2.42 -18.51
CA GLY A 189 9.20 -1.16 -18.24
C GLY A 189 8.85 -0.51 -16.90
N TRP A 190 8.23 -1.23 -15.96
CA TRP A 190 7.89 -0.75 -14.63
C TRP A 190 8.98 -1.10 -13.62
N ALA A 191 9.38 -0.11 -12.81
CA ALA A 191 10.41 -0.28 -11.79
C ALA A 191 9.78 -0.73 -10.47
N THR A 192 10.14 -1.91 -9.98
CA THR A 192 9.66 -2.40 -8.68
C THR A 192 10.50 -1.77 -7.56
N SER A 193 9.88 -0.91 -6.77
CA SER A 193 10.54 -0.20 -5.67
C SER A 193 10.66 -1.04 -4.41
N LEU A 194 9.74 -1.99 -4.20
CA LEU A 194 9.71 -2.88 -3.06
C LEU A 194 8.90 -4.15 -3.36
N LEU A 195 9.39 -5.29 -2.88
CA LEU A 195 8.61 -6.46 -2.54
C LEU A 195 8.60 -6.62 -1.01
N ALA A 196 7.42 -6.62 -0.37
CA ALA A 196 7.26 -6.88 1.06
C ALA A 196 6.35 -8.07 1.31
N VAL A 197 6.56 -8.71 2.47
CA VAL A 197 5.70 -9.78 2.98
C VAL A 197 5.03 -9.29 4.26
N THR A 198 3.71 -9.40 4.35
CA THR A 198 2.91 -9.01 5.51
C THR A 198 2.20 -10.21 6.13
N ARG A 199 1.84 -10.09 7.41
CA ARG A 199 1.06 -11.09 8.14
C ARG A 199 -0.36 -11.19 7.63
N ASN A 200 -1.01 -12.32 7.90
CA ASN A 200 -2.45 -12.53 7.68
C ASN A 200 -3.30 -11.78 8.73
N ASP A 201 -3.09 -10.47 8.82
CA ASP A 201 -3.76 -9.55 9.71
C ASP A 201 -4.21 -8.31 8.94
N ILE A 202 -5.47 -7.92 9.11
CA ILE A 202 -6.11 -6.82 8.37
C ILE A 202 -5.32 -5.52 8.56
N ASP A 203 -4.82 -5.26 9.77
CA ASP A 203 -4.12 -4.01 10.11
C ASP A 203 -2.75 -3.98 9.45
N SER A 204 -2.04 -5.12 9.46
CA SER A 204 -0.75 -5.29 8.80
C SER A 204 -0.84 -5.08 7.29
N VAL A 205 -1.86 -5.65 6.63
CA VAL A 205 -2.11 -5.42 5.20
C VAL A 205 -2.48 -3.97 4.94
N ALA A 206 -3.39 -3.40 5.73
CA ALA A 206 -3.86 -2.03 5.54
C ALA A 206 -2.74 -1.00 5.68
N GLU A 207 -1.84 -1.16 6.65
CA GLU A 207 -0.71 -0.26 6.87
C GLU A 207 0.26 -0.28 5.66
N GLU A 208 0.59 -1.46 5.13
CA GLU A 208 1.49 -1.56 3.99
C GLU A 208 0.81 -1.03 2.72
N VAL A 209 -0.45 -1.35 2.48
CA VAL A 209 -1.21 -0.81 1.33
C VAL A 209 -1.31 0.72 1.42
N GLU A 210 -1.62 1.30 2.59
CA GLU A 210 -1.68 2.75 2.80
C GLU A 210 -0.34 3.42 2.46
N ARG A 211 0.75 2.81 2.91
CA ARG A 211 2.10 3.30 2.66
C ARG A 211 2.46 3.24 1.18
N ARG A 212 2.06 2.18 0.47
CA ARG A 212 2.45 1.94 -0.92
C ARG A 212 1.57 2.63 -1.95
N LYS A 213 0.26 2.73 -1.71
CA LYS A 213 -0.66 3.42 -2.61
C LYS A 213 -0.32 4.91 -2.80
N SER A 214 0.38 5.52 -1.83
CA SER A 214 0.76 6.94 -1.85
C SER A 214 2.13 7.20 -2.46
N THR A 215 3.03 6.20 -2.48
CA THR A 215 4.40 6.33 -2.99
C THR A 215 4.61 5.76 -4.38
N ASN A 216 3.66 4.94 -4.88
CA ASN A 216 3.81 4.20 -6.12
C ASN A 216 2.61 4.39 -7.05
N ASP A 217 2.88 4.28 -8.35
CA ASP A 217 1.87 4.41 -9.40
C ASP A 217 0.90 3.22 -9.40
N MET A 218 1.40 2.01 -9.10
CA MET A 218 0.60 0.80 -8.96
C MET A 218 1.11 -0.05 -7.79
N VAL A 219 0.20 -0.78 -7.14
CA VAL A 219 0.52 -1.75 -6.11
C VAL A 219 -0.09 -3.09 -6.50
N PHE A 220 0.72 -4.13 -6.51
CA PHE A 220 0.24 -5.50 -6.71
C PHE A 220 0.24 -6.22 -5.36
N ILE A 221 -0.85 -6.88 -5.05
CA ILE A 221 -0.97 -7.67 -3.83
C ILE A 221 -1.43 -9.08 -4.17
N TYR A 222 -0.85 -10.09 -3.53
CA TYR A 222 -1.23 -11.49 -3.69
C TYR A 222 -1.18 -12.24 -2.36
N GLY A 223 -1.88 -13.38 -2.31
CA GLY A 223 -2.07 -14.15 -1.08
C GLY A 223 -3.18 -13.57 -0.21
N GLY A 224 -3.68 -14.35 0.75
CA GLY A 224 -4.75 -13.95 1.68
C GLY A 224 -6.09 -13.61 0.99
N VAL A 225 -6.42 -14.28 -0.11
CA VAL A 225 -7.71 -14.15 -0.82
C VAL A 225 -8.35 -15.53 -0.95
N GLY A 226 -9.52 -15.70 -0.34
CA GLY A 226 -10.20 -16.99 -0.25
C GLY A 226 -11.27 -16.98 0.85
N PRO A 227 -11.86 -18.14 1.17
CA PRO A 227 -12.93 -18.27 2.16
C PRO A 227 -12.43 -18.46 3.59
N LEU A 228 -11.12 -18.51 3.84
CA LEU A 228 -10.57 -18.77 5.16
C LEU A 228 -10.54 -17.49 6.00
N HIS A 229 -10.63 -17.64 7.32
CA HIS A 229 -10.49 -16.51 8.25
C HIS A 229 -9.14 -15.77 8.15
N SER A 230 -8.12 -16.43 7.61
CA SER A 230 -6.80 -15.85 7.32
C SER A 230 -6.76 -15.06 6.02
N ASP A 231 -7.79 -15.14 5.18
CA ASP A 231 -7.88 -14.42 3.90
C ASP A 231 -8.32 -12.97 4.11
N VAL A 232 -7.36 -12.16 4.57
CA VAL A 232 -7.59 -10.78 5.03
C VAL A 232 -7.30 -9.71 3.97
N THR A 233 -6.81 -10.08 2.78
CA THR A 233 -6.24 -9.14 1.83
C THR A 233 -7.25 -8.10 1.35
N VAL A 234 -8.45 -8.54 0.94
CA VAL A 234 -9.48 -7.63 0.43
C VAL A 234 -9.97 -6.68 1.53
N ALA A 235 -10.14 -7.19 2.76
CA ALA A 235 -10.51 -6.38 3.93
C ALA A 235 -9.42 -5.37 4.31
N GLY A 236 -8.14 -5.77 4.23
CA GLY A 236 -6.99 -4.88 4.44
C GLY A 236 -6.93 -3.76 3.40
N VAL A 237 -7.19 -4.07 2.13
CA VAL A 237 -7.31 -3.08 1.06
C VAL A 237 -8.49 -2.12 1.32
N ALA A 238 -9.67 -2.63 1.68
CA ALA A 238 -10.81 -1.78 2.04
C ALA A 238 -10.48 -0.81 3.19
N LYS A 239 -9.84 -1.32 4.24
CA LYS A 239 -9.40 -0.54 5.40
C LYS A 239 -8.38 0.53 5.01
N ALA A 240 -7.41 0.20 4.15
CA ALA A 240 -6.45 1.19 3.64
C ALA A 240 -7.13 2.31 2.84
N PHE A 241 -8.23 2.03 2.12
CA PHE A 241 -8.97 3.07 1.42
C PHE A 241 -10.05 3.77 2.27
N GLY A 242 -10.27 3.32 3.50
CA GLY A 242 -11.30 3.86 4.38
C GLY A 242 -12.72 3.62 3.86
N VAL A 243 -12.93 2.52 3.13
CA VAL A 243 -14.25 2.12 2.59
C VAL A 243 -14.75 0.86 3.30
N ARG A 244 -16.07 0.65 3.30
CA ARG A 244 -16.65 -0.59 3.83
C ARG A 244 -16.54 -1.72 2.81
N MET A 245 -16.62 -2.94 3.32
CA MET A 245 -16.85 -4.12 2.52
C MET A 245 -18.36 -4.24 2.28
N ALA A 246 -18.76 -4.53 1.06
CA ALA A 246 -20.15 -4.79 0.70
C ALA A 246 -20.23 -5.98 -0.26
N PRO A 247 -21.32 -6.76 -0.25
CA PRO A 247 -21.53 -7.80 -1.25
C PRO A 247 -21.56 -7.17 -2.65
N ASP A 248 -20.82 -7.77 -3.57
CA ASP A 248 -20.83 -7.43 -4.99
C ASP A 248 -21.60 -8.54 -5.75
N GLU A 249 -22.76 -8.18 -6.31
CA GLU A 249 -23.65 -9.13 -6.97
C GLU A 249 -23.02 -9.79 -8.21
N GLU A 250 -22.22 -9.02 -8.97
CA GLU A 250 -21.54 -9.50 -10.17
C GLU A 250 -20.44 -10.49 -9.81
N PHE A 251 -19.62 -10.18 -8.82
CA PHE A 251 -18.59 -11.09 -8.34
C PHE A 251 -19.19 -12.34 -7.70
N GLU A 252 -20.30 -12.21 -6.97
CA GLU A 252 -21.01 -13.35 -6.38
C GLU A 252 -21.51 -14.32 -7.45
N GLU A 253 -22.00 -13.82 -8.59
CA GLU A 253 -22.43 -14.66 -9.71
C GLU A 253 -21.27 -15.50 -10.28
N HIS A 254 -20.10 -14.89 -10.45
CA HIS A 254 -18.90 -15.61 -10.90
C HIS A 254 -18.46 -16.68 -9.90
N LEU A 255 -18.49 -16.36 -8.60
CA LEU A 255 -18.20 -17.33 -7.54
C LEU A 255 -19.22 -18.48 -7.58
N ARG A 256 -20.51 -18.19 -7.75
CA ARG A 256 -21.55 -19.23 -7.81
C ARG A 256 -21.34 -20.19 -8.98
N HIS A 257 -20.90 -19.71 -10.13
CA HIS A 257 -20.52 -20.57 -11.26
C HIS A 257 -19.30 -21.45 -10.96
N LEU A 258 -18.34 -20.95 -10.19
CA LEU A 258 -17.10 -21.66 -9.88
C LEU A 258 -17.27 -22.73 -8.78
N ILE A 259 -17.92 -22.39 -7.68
CA ILE A 259 -18.04 -23.24 -6.48
C ILE A 259 -19.44 -23.84 -6.28
N GLY A 260 -20.43 -23.45 -7.09
CA GLY A 260 -21.83 -23.85 -6.95
C GLY A 260 -22.51 -23.21 -5.73
N GLU A 261 -23.62 -23.80 -5.27
CA GLU A 261 -24.34 -23.37 -4.06
C GLU A 261 -23.61 -23.76 -2.74
N LYS A 262 -22.33 -24.16 -2.79
CA LYS A 262 -21.56 -24.60 -1.62
C LYS A 262 -21.06 -23.45 -0.76
N CYS A 263 -21.89 -22.43 -0.52
CA CYS A 263 -21.59 -21.38 0.44
C CYS A 263 -21.87 -21.90 1.85
N THR A 264 -20.87 -21.88 2.72
CA THR A 264 -21.07 -22.21 4.14
C THR A 264 -21.62 -20.98 4.87
N GLY A 265 -22.94 -20.87 4.98
CA GLY A 265 -23.63 -19.80 5.73
C GLY A 265 -24.61 -18.98 4.88
N ASP A 266 -25.26 -17.98 5.50
CA ASP A 266 -26.30 -17.16 4.87
C ASP A 266 -25.74 -16.13 3.85
N LYS A 267 -24.42 -15.89 3.86
CA LYS A 267 -23.74 -14.90 2.99
C LYS A 267 -22.40 -15.44 2.51
N ASN A 268 -22.07 -15.17 1.25
CA ASN A 268 -20.78 -15.49 0.68
C ASN A 268 -19.75 -14.40 1.06
N GLU A 269 -18.89 -14.67 2.04
CA GLU A 269 -17.86 -13.71 2.49
C GLU A 269 -16.86 -13.37 1.39
N MET A 270 -16.60 -14.30 0.44
CA MET A 270 -15.73 -14.04 -0.71
C MET A 270 -16.31 -13.03 -1.70
N ALA A 271 -17.63 -12.83 -1.67
CA ALA A 271 -18.29 -11.83 -2.51
C ALA A 271 -18.23 -10.41 -1.92
N GLN A 272 -17.67 -10.24 -0.72
CA GLN A 272 -17.51 -8.94 -0.10
C GLN A 272 -16.33 -8.20 -0.74
N LEU A 273 -16.58 -7.06 -1.38
CA LEU A 273 -15.55 -6.23 -2.02
C LEU A 273 -15.57 -4.78 -1.47
N PRO A 274 -14.46 -4.02 -1.60
CA PRO A 274 -14.39 -2.62 -1.17
C PRO A 274 -15.40 -1.74 -1.93
N GLU A 275 -16.39 -1.21 -1.23
CA GLU A 275 -17.52 -0.52 -1.86
C GLU A 275 -17.09 0.77 -2.57
N GLY A 276 -17.58 0.96 -3.80
CA GLY A 276 -17.47 2.21 -4.55
C GLY A 276 -16.08 2.52 -5.10
N ILE A 277 -15.11 1.61 -4.93
CA ILE A 277 -13.76 1.73 -5.50
C ILE A 277 -13.30 0.49 -6.28
N THR A 278 -14.09 -0.57 -6.23
CA THR A 278 -13.76 -1.84 -6.88
C THR A 278 -14.15 -1.79 -8.36
N GLU A 279 -13.21 -2.20 -9.19
CA GLU A 279 -13.36 -2.41 -10.62
C GLU A 279 -13.04 -3.88 -10.89
N LEU A 280 -13.99 -4.59 -11.48
CA LEU A 280 -13.84 -5.99 -11.89
C LEU A 280 -13.33 -6.04 -13.33
N LEU A 281 -12.10 -6.52 -13.49
CA LEU A 281 -11.45 -6.66 -14.80
C LEU A 281 -11.77 -8.03 -15.37
N HIS A 282 -12.73 -8.06 -16.28
CA HIS A 282 -13.22 -9.26 -16.94
C HIS A 282 -12.28 -9.75 -18.04
N HIS A 283 -12.14 -11.07 -18.15
CA HIS A 283 -11.41 -11.71 -19.23
C HIS A 283 -11.92 -13.15 -19.43
N GLU A 284 -12.16 -13.57 -20.68
CA GLU A 284 -12.77 -14.87 -21.01
C GLU A 284 -11.99 -16.09 -20.51
N GLN A 285 -10.67 -15.94 -20.35
CA GLN A 285 -9.79 -17.00 -19.87
C GLN A 285 -9.74 -17.13 -18.34
N LEU A 286 -10.32 -16.18 -17.60
CA LEU A 286 -10.32 -16.20 -16.14
C LEU A 286 -11.65 -16.73 -15.60
N PRO A 287 -11.64 -17.63 -14.60
CA PRO A 287 -12.86 -18.11 -13.98
C PRO A 287 -13.57 -17.04 -13.13
N VAL A 288 -12.80 -16.08 -12.61
CA VAL A 288 -13.28 -14.92 -11.85
C VAL A 288 -12.53 -13.68 -12.34
N PRO A 289 -13.17 -12.50 -12.38
CA PRO A 289 -12.51 -11.27 -12.80
C PRO A 289 -11.38 -10.88 -11.82
N LEU A 290 -10.37 -10.18 -12.32
CA LEU A 290 -9.35 -9.58 -11.44
C LEU A 290 -9.95 -8.39 -10.69
N ILE A 291 -9.55 -8.22 -9.44
CA ILE A 291 -10.06 -7.15 -8.59
C ILE A 291 -9.05 -6.00 -8.60
N LYS A 292 -9.48 -4.83 -9.08
CA LYS A 292 -8.72 -3.59 -9.03
C LYS A 292 -9.42 -2.61 -8.10
N CYS A 293 -8.70 -2.10 -7.11
CA CYS A 293 -9.15 -1.08 -6.18
C CYS A 293 -8.30 0.18 -6.37
N ARG A 294 -8.76 1.11 -7.21
CA ARG A 294 -7.95 2.27 -7.67
C ARG A 294 -6.60 1.83 -8.28
N ASN A 295 -5.49 2.14 -7.62
CA ASN A 295 -4.13 1.76 -8.03
C ASN A 295 -3.61 0.50 -7.33
N VAL A 296 -4.49 -0.33 -6.77
CA VAL A 296 -4.14 -1.62 -6.17
C VAL A 296 -4.77 -2.74 -6.98
N ILE A 297 -3.97 -3.67 -7.49
CA ILE A 297 -4.42 -4.87 -8.18
C ILE A 297 -4.24 -6.07 -7.26
N ILE A 298 -5.34 -6.78 -6.99
CA ILE A 298 -5.36 -7.98 -6.17
C ILE A 298 -5.28 -9.20 -7.09
N LEU A 299 -4.19 -9.96 -6.97
CA LEU A 299 -3.94 -11.18 -7.70
C LEU A 299 -4.33 -12.39 -6.83
N THR A 300 -5.14 -13.27 -7.38
CA THR A 300 -5.64 -14.48 -6.67
C THR A 300 -4.80 -15.72 -6.97
N ALA A 301 -3.65 -15.55 -7.65
CA ALA A 301 -2.80 -16.65 -8.06
C ALA A 301 -2.16 -17.36 -6.85
N THR A 302 -2.29 -18.68 -6.83
CA THR A 302 -1.66 -19.56 -5.82
C THR A 302 -0.34 -20.15 -6.27
N ASN A 303 -0.09 -20.13 -7.58
CA ASN A 303 1.10 -20.69 -8.22
C ASN A 303 1.51 -19.88 -9.46
N VAL A 304 2.68 -20.19 -10.01
CA VAL A 304 3.28 -19.44 -11.12
C VAL A 304 2.44 -19.54 -12.40
N ALA A 305 1.80 -20.68 -12.66
CA ALA A 305 0.98 -20.85 -13.87
C ALA A 305 -0.29 -19.98 -13.81
N GLU A 306 -0.94 -19.91 -12.64
CA GLU A 306 -2.06 -19.00 -12.41
C GLU A 306 -1.64 -17.54 -12.50
N LEU A 307 -0.47 -17.18 -11.95
CA LEU A 307 0.08 -15.83 -12.07
C LEU A 307 0.38 -15.47 -13.53
N ASP A 308 0.93 -16.41 -14.31
CA ASP A 308 1.19 -16.22 -15.73
C ASP A 308 -0.09 -15.96 -16.51
N LEU A 309 -1.15 -16.73 -16.24
CA LEU A 309 -2.47 -16.56 -16.85
C LEU A 309 -3.08 -15.21 -16.47
N GLN A 310 -3.14 -14.89 -15.17
CA GLN A 310 -3.68 -13.62 -14.68
C GLN A 310 -2.91 -12.41 -15.24
N TRP A 311 -1.58 -12.50 -15.30
CA TRP A 311 -0.75 -11.46 -15.90
C TRP A 311 -1.04 -11.28 -17.39
N HIS A 312 -1.17 -12.37 -18.15
CA HIS A 312 -1.49 -12.31 -19.57
C HIS A 312 -2.84 -11.61 -19.80
N CYS A 313 -3.87 -12.05 -19.07
CA CYS A 313 -5.22 -11.47 -19.12
C CYS A 313 -5.20 -9.99 -18.75
N LEU A 314 -4.47 -9.64 -17.68
CA LEU A 314 -4.30 -8.25 -17.27
C LEU A 314 -3.68 -7.42 -18.41
N ILE A 315 -2.55 -7.84 -18.98
CA ILE A 315 -1.92 -7.10 -20.08
C ILE A 315 -2.83 -6.96 -21.31
N ASP A 316 -3.62 -7.98 -21.61
CA ASP A 316 -4.55 -7.93 -22.75
C ASP A 316 -5.71 -6.96 -22.54
N SER A 317 -6.34 -7.00 -21.36
CA SER A 317 -7.37 -6.03 -20.95
C SER A 317 -6.81 -4.60 -20.95
N LEU A 318 -5.54 -4.41 -20.58
CA LEU A 318 -4.90 -3.09 -20.53
C LEU A 318 -4.58 -2.51 -21.90
N LYS A 319 -4.20 -3.34 -22.88
CA LYS A 319 -4.05 -2.89 -24.28
C LYS A 319 -5.36 -2.39 -24.85
N SER A 320 -6.47 -2.95 -24.41
CA SER A 320 -7.82 -2.62 -24.88
C SER A 320 -8.39 -1.37 -24.20
N ASN A 321 -8.08 -1.14 -22.91
CA ASN A 321 -8.70 -0.08 -22.10
C ASN A 321 -7.81 1.15 -21.80
N GLY A 322 -6.49 1.10 -22.02
CA GLY A 322 -5.61 2.29 -21.92
C GLY A 322 -5.19 2.74 -20.51
N ASP A 323 -5.55 2.00 -19.47
CA ASP A 323 -5.41 2.38 -18.05
C ASP A 323 -4.00 2.17 -17.44
N LEU A 324 -3.13 1.39 -18.08
CA LEU A 324 -1.73 1.22 -17.70
C LEU A 324 -0.83 1.54 -18.89
N VAL A 325 0.07 2.51 -18.71
CA VAL A 325 1.01 2.93 -19.75
C VAL A 325 2.07 1.84 -19.93
N LEU A 326 2.00 1.14 -21.06
CA LEU A 326 3.09 0.27 -21.50
C LEU A 326 4.29 1.16 -21.84
N MET A 327 5.38 0.99 -21.09
CA MET A 327 6.62 1.71 -21.32
C MET A 327 7.58 0.85 -22.15
N ALA A 328 8.61 1.48 -22.70
CA ALA A 328 9.71 0.72 -23.28
C ALA A 328 10.28 -0.26 -22.23
N PRO A 329 10.50 -1.53 -22.58
CA PRO A 329 11.03 -2.52 -21.67
C PRO A 329 12.40 -2.08 -21.15
N PHE A 330 12.76 -2.51 -19.95
CA PHE A 330 14.15 -2.40 -19.53
C PHE A 330 15.00 -3.40 -20.29
N VAL A 331 16.16 -2.93 -20.73
CA VAL A 331 17.21 -3.75 -21.33
C VAL A 331 18.29 -3.96 -20.27
N SER A 332 18.86 -5.16 -20.22
CA SER A 332 19.94 -5.45 -19.30
C SER A 332 21.09 -6.16 -19.97
N LYS A 333 22.31 -5.91 -19.51
CA LYS A 333 23.55 -6.58 -19.93
C LYS A 333 24.30 -7.06 -18.69
N CYS A 334 24.85 -8.28 -18.74
CA CYS A 334 25.54 -8.89 -17.60
C CYS A 334 26.98 -9.26 -17.96
N LEU A 335 27.94 -8.75 -17.19
CA LEU A 335 29.35 -9.09 -17.31
C LEU A 335 29.77 -9.95 -16.12
N THR A 336 30.56 -10.98 -16.38
CA THR A 336 31.18 -11.82 -15.37
C THR A 336 32.67 -11.50 -15.25
N THR A 337 33.21 -11.47 -14.02
CA THR A 337 34.66 -11.32 -13.79
C THR A 337 35.14 -12.14 -12.59
N THR A 338 36.43 -12.51 -12.62
CA THR A 338 37.13 -13.15 -11.49
C THR A 338 37.82 -12.15 -10.57
N LEU A 339 37.82 -10.85 -10.92
CA LEU A 339 38.37 -9.77 -10.10
C LEU A 339 37.69 -9.70 -8.73
N SER A 340 38.41 -9.18 -7.73
CA SER A 340 37.88 -8.98 -6.37
C SER A 340 36.98 -7.73 -6.29
N ASP A 341 36.11 -7.70 -5.28
CA ASP A 341 35.19 -6.56 -5.08
C ASP A 341 35.95 -5.24 -4.87
N VAL A 342 37.13 -5.31 -4.22
CA VAL A 342 37.97 -4.14 -3.95
C VAL A 342 38.54 -3.55 -5.24
N GLU A 343 38.96 -4.40 -6.18
CA GLU A 343 39.50 -3.95 -7.47
C GLU A 343 38.44 -3.25 -8.32
N VAL A 344 37.19 -3.70 -8.21
CA VAL A 344 36.09 -3.22 -9.08
C VAL A 344 35.30 -2.06 -8.43
N ALA A 345 35.38 -1.88 -7.11
CA ALA A 345 34.60 -0.87 -6.39
C ALA A 345 34.81 0.57 -6.87
N GLN A 346 36.06 1.02 -7.01
CA GLN A 346 36.36 2.39 -7.45
C GLN A 346 35.94 2.64 -8.91
N PRO A 347 36.29 1.76 -9.87
CA PRO A 347 35.83 1.89 -11.26
C PRO A 347 34.31 1.90 -11.38
N LEU A 348 33.59 1.02 -10.67
CA LEU A 348 32.12 1.02 -10.67
C LEU A 348 31.55 2.31 -10.09
N SER A 349 32.09 2.80 -8.97
CA SER A 349 31.61 4.04 -8.35
C SER A 349 31.76 5.24 -9.30
N LYS A 350 32.87 5.31 -10.05
CA LYS A 350 33.09 6.33 -11.07
C LYS A 350 32.11 6.19 -12.24
N LEU A 351 31.83 4.95 -12.64
CA LEU A 351 30.91 4.64 -13.73
C LEU A 351 29.46 5.03 -13.40
N CYS A 352 29.00 4.75 -12.16
CA CYS A 352 27.68 5.18 -11.68
C CYS A 352 27.50 6.70 -11.75
N LEU A 353 28.57 7.49 -11.57
CA LEU A 353 28.53 8.95 -11.70
C LEU A 353 28.49 9.40 -13.17
N GLN A 354 29.09 8.63 -14.07
CA GLN A 354 29.12 8.95 -15.51
C GLN A 354 27.81 8.58 -16.22
N PHE A 355 27.12 7.54 -15.74
CA PHE A 355 25.87 7.02 -16.31
C PHE A 355 24.75 6.99 -15.26
N PRO A 356 24.26 8.16 -14.78
CA PRO A 356 23.28 8.23 -13.70
C PRO A 356 21.90 7.65 -14.05
N ASP A 357 21.62 7.51 -15.35
CA ASP A 357 20.41 6.95 -15.95
C ASP A 357 20.42 5.42 -16.05
N ILE A 358 21.56 4.78 -15.78
CA ILE A 358 21.74 3.33 -15.83
C ILE A 358 21.90 2.82 -14.40
N TYR A 359 21.15 1.78 -14.05
CA TYR A 359 21.43 1.02 -12.85
C TYR A 359 22.64 0.12 -13.08
N ILE A 360 23.65 0.26 -12.23
CA ILE A 360 24.90 -0.53 -12.29
C ILE A 360 25.08 -1.21 -10.94
N GLY A 361 24.84 -2.51 -10.90
CA GLY A 361 24.92 -3.33 -9.70
C GLY A 361 25.94 -4.45 -9.83
N GLY A 362 26.46 -4.93 -8.71
CA GLY A 362 27.35 -6.09 -8.65
C GLY A 362 26.87 -7.09 -7.61
N TYR A 363 26.87 -8.39 -7.94
CA TYR A 363 26.57 -9.46 -6.98
C TYR A 363 27.38 -10.73 -7.26
N ARG A 364 27.59 -11.55 -6.23
CA ARG A 364 28.18 -12.88 -6.34
C ARG A 364 27.20 -13.93 -5.86
N GLY A 365 27.10 -15.03 -6.59
CA GLY A 365 26.36 -16.21 -6.11
C GLY A 365 27.03 -16.90 -4.91
N SER A 366 28.35 -16.74 -4.76
CA SER A 366 29.09 -17.21 -3.59
C SER A 366 30.33 -16.35 -3.34
N ARG A 367 30.84 -16.31 -2.09
CA ARG A 367 32.02 -15.52 -1.73
C ARG A 367 33.27 -15.80 -2.57
N LYS A 368 33.38 -17.02 -3.12
CA LYS A 368 34.51 -17.46 -3.97
C LYS A 368 34.14 -17.55 -5.46
N GLY A 369 32.88 -17.29 -5.79
CA GLY A 369 32.39 -17.33 -7.17
C GLY A 369 32.75 -16.06 -7.93
N PRO A 370 32.51 -16.04 -9.24
CA PRO A 370 32.73 -14.86 -10.06
C PRO A 370 31.77 -13.73 -9.66
N LEU A 371 32.21 -12.49 -9.90
CA LEU A 371 31.40 -11.28 -9.75
C LEU A 371 30.58 -11.06 -11.01
N MET A 372 29.27 -10.95 -10.83
CA MET A 372 28.32 -10.58 -11.86
C MET A 372 28.07 -9.08 -11.74
N ILE A 373 28.33 -8.33 -12.81
CA ILE A 373 28.07 -6.90 -12.91
C ILE A 373 26.93 -6.72 -13.89
N ARG A 374 25.83 -6.16 -13.40
CA ARG A 374 24.60 -5.99 -14.14
C ARG A 374 24.37 -4.51 -14.44
N PHE A 375 24.16 -4.24 -15.72
CA PHE A 375 23.76 -2.94 -16.25
C PHE A 375 22.30 -3.02 -16.66
N GLU A 376 21.49 -2.06 -16.27
CA GLU A 376 20.06 -2.04 -16.55
C GLU A 376 19.57 -0.62 -16.83
N GLY A 377 18.76 -0.45 -17.86
CA GLY A 377 18.29 0.86 -18.30
C GLY A 377 17.32 0.77 -19.47
N LYS A 378 16.90 1.92 -20.00
CA LYS A 378 15.97 2.01 -21.15
C LYS A 378 16.67 2.07 -22.51
N ASP A 379 17.94 2.47 -22.53
CA ASP A 379 18.71 2.71 -23.76
C ASP A 379 19.86 1.71 -23.87
N LEU A 380 19.76 0.80 -24.84
CA LEU A 380 20.78 -0.22 -25.10
C LEU A 380 22.13 0.39 -25.48
N SER A 381 22.16 1.45 -26.29
CA SER A 381 23.41 2.09 -26.71
C SER A 381 24.15 2.71 -25.53
N ARG A 382 23.42 3.26 -24.55
CA ARG A 382 24.02 3.76 -23.31
C ARG A 382 24.54 2.63 -22.42
N ILE A 383 23.82 1.51 -22.33
CA ILE A 383 24.30 0.30 -21.62
C ILE A 383 25.58 -0.24 -22.25
N GLU A 384 25.64 -0.32 -23.58
CA GLU A 384 26.83 -0.75 -24.30
C GLU A 384 28.01 0.18 -24.02
N ALA A 385 27.81 1.51 -24.09
CA ALA A 385 28.83 2.49 -23.77
C ALA A 385 29.35 2.37 -22.32
N ALA A 386 28.45 2.18 -21.34
CA ALA A 386 28.83 1.99 -19.95
C ALA A 386 29.63 0.69 -19.74
N SER A 387 29.18 -0.41 -20.36
CA SER A 387 29.87 -1.70 -20.27
C SER A 387 31.27 -1.65 -20.89
N GLN A 388 31.43 -1.01 -22.06
CA GLN A 388 32.73 -0.81 -22.71
C GLN A 388 33.64 0.09 -21.87
N SER A 389 33.09 1.17 -21.31
CA SER A 389 33.83 2.07 -20.43
C SER A 389 34.31 1.35 -19.16
N LEU A 390 33.56 0.38 -18.63
CA LEU A 390 34.03 -0.45 -17.52
C LEU A 390 35.23 -1.30 -17.96
N CYS A 391 35.08 -2.05 -19.06
CA CYS A 391 36.12 -2.96 -19.56
C CYS A 391 37.44 -2.25 -19.86
N GLN A 392 37.41 -0.99 -20.33
CA GLN A 392 38.61 -0.20 -20.62
C GLN A 392 39.47 0.12 -19.38
N ASN A 393 38.90 0.05 -18.16
CA ASN A 393 39.66 0.28 -16.92
C ASN A 393 40.52 -0.93 -16.52
N PHE A 394 40.41 -2.06 -17.22
CA PHE A 394 41.04 -3.32 -16.86
C PHE A 394 41.74 -3.97 -18.06
N GLN A 395 42.55 -5.00 -17.79
CA GLN A 395 43.25 -5.75 -18.83
C GLN A 395 42.25 -6.46 -19.77
N PRO A 396 42.57 -6.59 -21.07
CA PRO A 396 41.73 -7.34 -22.01
C PRO A 396 41.42 -8.75 -21.49
N GLY A 397 40.16 -9.16 -21.54
CA GLY A 397 39.70 -10.47 -21.06
C GLY A 397 39.39 -10.55 -19.56
N ALA A 398 39.50 -9.45 -18.81
CA ALA A 398 39.09 -9.40 -17.40
C ALA A 398 37.57 -9.58 -17.19
N PHE A 399 36.77 -9.31 -18.22
CA PHE A 399 35.33 -9.51 -18.22
C PHE A 399 34.92 -10.42 -19.38
N SER A 400 33.95 -11.29 -19.11
CA SER A 400 33.26 -12.09 -20.11
C SER A 400 31.78 -11.76 -20.10
N GLU A 401 31.16 -11.60 -21.27
CA GLU A 401 29.73 -11.42 -21.36
C GLU A 401 29.01 -12.73 -21.06
N THR A 402 27.90 -12.62 -20.34
CA THR A 402 27.03 -13.75 -19.96
C THR A 402 25.67 -13.47 -20.56
N GLU A 403 25.10 -14.46 -21.26
CA GLU A 403 23.75 -14.37 -21.85
C GLU A 403 22.66 -14.13 -20.80
#